data_AF-A0A847NYA9-F1
#
_entry.id   AF-A0A847NYA9-F1
#
_cell.length_a   1.000
_cell.length_b   1.000
_cell.length_c   1.000
_cell.angle_alpha   90.00
_cell.angle_beta   90.00
_cell.angle_gamma   90.00
#
_symmetry.space_group_name_H-M   'P 1'
#
loop_
_entity.id
_entity.type
_entity.pdbx_description
1 polymer ?
#
loop_
_entity_poly.entity_id
_entity_poly.type
_entity_poly.pdbx_seq_one_letter_code
_entity_poly.pdbx_strand_id
1 'polypeptide(L)' 'MTYLGIGYSGPDNLFLRDLVNKHIDWLKGDRLPRFFGDAFIVLYDSNTAREFAKKCKEASDDENVIVVYPMDKPV' A
#
# COMPACT_ATOMS: atom_id res chain seq x y z
N MET A 1 -12.45 2.14 13.23
CA MET A 1 -12.07 1.12 12.23
C MET A 1 -11.10 1.80 11.30
N THR A 2 -9.81 1.51 11.43
CA THR A 2 -8.73 2.28 10.81
C THR A 2 -8.25 1.59 9.54
N TYR A 3 -7.98 2.37 8.51
CA TYR A 3 -7.41 1.95 7.25
C TYR A 3 -6.09 2.67 7.04
N LEU A 4 -5.27 2.13 6.15
CA LEU A 4 -3.98 2.68 5.80
C LEU A 4 -3.96 2.88 4.29
N GLY A 5 -3.83 4.13 3.87
CA GLY A 5 -3.60 4.51 2.48
C GLY A 5 -2.11 4.55 2.19
N ILE A 6 -1.68 4.02 1.06
CA ILE A 6 -0.32 4.13 0.55
C ILE A 6 -0.41 4.78 -0.82
N GLY A 7 0.18 5.96 -0.95
CA GLY A 7 0.35 6.66 -2.22
C GLY A 7 1.78 6.51 -2.73
N TYR A 8 1.90 6.29 -4.03
CA TYR A 8 3.15 6.32 -4.77
C TYR A 8 3.16 7.51 -5.72
N SER A 9 4.23 8.28 -5.74
CA SER A 9 4.38 9.46 -6.62
C SER A 9 5.60 9.39 -7.52
N GLY A 10 6.17 8.20 -7.71
CA GLY A 10 7.31 8.01 -8.61
C GLY A 10 6.89 7.81 -10.07
N PRO A 11 7.86 7.60 -10.97
CA PRO A 11 7.62 7.53 -12.41
C PRO A 11 6.93 6.23 -12.87
N ASP A 12 7.00 5.15 -12.07
CA ASP A 12 6.41 3.85 -12.43
C ASP A 12 5.02 3.65 -11.81
N ASN A 13 3.98 3.98 -12.58
CA ASN A 13 2.60 3.85 -12.12
C ASN A 13 2.19 2.41 -11.73
N LEU A 14 2.89 1.37 -12.20
CA LEU A 14 2.56 -0.02 -11.88
C LEU A 14 3.28 -0.55 -10.64
N PHE A 15 4.21 0.21 -10.08
CA PHE A 15 5.05 -0.15 -8.94
C PHE A 15 4.26 -0.77 -7.77
N LEU A 16 3.18 -0.09 -7.34
CA LEU A 16 2.35 -0.57 -6.23
C LEU A 16 1.61 -1.85 -6.59
N ARG A 17 1.08 -1.94 -7.82
CA ARG A 17 0.36 -3.13 -8.29
C ARG A 17 1.28 -4.35 -8.32
N ASP A 18 2.50 -4.18 -8.80
CA ASP A 18 3.49 -5.25 -8.85
C ASP A 18 3.95 -5.68 -7.45
N LEU A 19 4.17 -4.73 -6.54
CA LEU A 19 4.50 -5.04 -5.15
C LEU A 19 3.38 -5.78 -4.43
N VAL A 20 2.13 -5.38 -4.65
CA VAL A 20 0.97 -6.06 -4.09
C VAL A 20 0.86 -7.47 -4.65
N ASN A 21 1.00 -7.66 -5.96
CA ASN A 21 0.96 -8.98 -6.57
C ASN A 21 2.05 -9.91 -6.01
N LYS A 22 3.26 -9.38 -5.77
CA LYS A 22 4.35 -10.12 -5.12
C LYS A 22 4.04 -10.53 -3.68
N HIS A 23 3.22 -9.76 -2.95
CA HIS A 23 2.89 -9.98 -1.54
C HIS A 23 1.42 -10.32 -1.30
N ILE A 24 0.67 -10.70 -2.34
CA ILE A 24 -0.79 -10.87 -2.28
C ILE A 24 -1.17 -11.98 -1.30
N ASP A 25 -0.32 -13.01 -1.19
CA ASP A 25 -0.53 -14.12 -0.26
C ASP A 25 -0.50 -13.70 1.20
N TRP A 26 0.24 -12.65 1.53
CA TRP A 26 0.28 -12.08 2.88
C TRP A 26 -0.91 -11.13 3.08
N LEU A 27 -1.17 -10.27 2.09
CA LEU A 27 -2.21 -9.25 2.15
C LEU A 27 -3.63 -9.84 2.19
N LYS A 28 -3.85 -10.99 1.54
CA LYS A 28 -5.15 -11.68 1.54
C LYS A 28 -5.54 -12.28 2.89
N GLY A 29 -4.58 -12.45 3.81
CA GLY A 29 -4.81 -13.02 5.14
C GLY A 29 -5.66 -12.12 6.04
N ASP A 30 -5.62 -10.80 5.81
CA ASP A 30 -6.46 -9.82 6.51
C ASP A 30 -7.71 -9.49 5.69
N ARG A 31 -7.54 -8.63 4.68
CA ARG A 31 -8.58 -8.18 3.75
C ARG A 31 -7.92 -7.82 2.43
N LEU A 32 -8.63 -8.04 1.33
CA LEU A 32 -8.11 -7.70 0.02
C LEU A 32 -7.81 -6.19 -0.10
N PRO A 33 -6.63 -5.84 -0.63
CA PRO A 33 -6.30 -4.44 -0.93
C PRO A 33 -7.28 -3.80 -1.89
N ARG A 34 -7.59 -2.52 -1.68
CA ARG A 34 -8.40 -1.73 -2.60
C ARG A 34 -7.53 -0.70 -3.31
N PHE A 35 -7.48 -0.77 -4.62
CA PHE A 35 -6.78 0.21 -5.45
C PHE A 35 -7.69 1.38 -5.81
N PHE A 36 -7.13 2.59 -5.77
CA PHE A 36 -7.74 3.80 -6.30
C PHE A 36 -6.83 4.38 -7.37
N GLY A 37 -7.07 3.98 -8.62
CA GLY A 37 -6.09 4.17 -9.70
C GLY A 37 -4.89 3.23 -9.53
N ASP A 38 -3.79 3.54 -10.21
CA ASP A 38 -2.59 2.69 -10.21
C ASP A 38 -1.54 3.10 -9.15
N ALA A 39 -1.62 4.33 -8.68
CA ALA A 39 -0.64 4.94 -7.77
C ALA A 39 -1.13 5.07 -6.31
N PHE A 40 -2.31 4.55 -5.98
CA PHE A 40 -2.85 4.61 -4.61
C PHE A 40 -3.55 3.32 -4.20
N ILE A 41 -3.27 2.85 -3.00
CA ILE A 41 -3.87 1.65 -2.43
C ILE A 41 -4.32 1.87 -1.00
N VAL A 42 -5.43 1.26 -0.62
CA VAL A 42 -5.98 1.26 0.73
C VAL A 42 -6.00 -0.16 1.26
N LEU A 43 -5.41 -0.32 2.44
CA LEU A 43 -5.31 -1.54 3.20
C LEU A 43 -6.08 -1.39 4.51
N TYR A 44 -6.55 -2.51 5.04
CA TYR A 44 -7.01 -2.54 6.42
C TYR A 44 -5.80 -2.34 7.35
N ASP A 45 -5.90 -1.48 8.36
CA ASP A 45 -4.78 -1.24 9.28
C ASP A 45 -4.52 -2.48 10.14
N SER A 46 -3.57 -3.29 9.70
CA SER A 46 -3.08 -4.49 10.38
C SER A 46 -1.55 -4.45 10.45
N ASN A 47 -0.97 -5.33 11.26
CA ASN A 47 0.49 -5.48 11.32
C ASN A 47 1.05 -5.83 9.92
N THR A 48 0.36 -6.65 9.15
CA THR A 48 0.71 -7.00 7.77
C THR A 48 0.76 -5.77 6.86
N ALA A 49 -0.25 -4.88 6.95
CA ALA A 49 -0.31 -3.67 6.14
C ALA A 49 0.80 -2.67 6.50
N ARG A 50 1.15 -2.57 7.79
CA ARG A 50 2.26 -1.72 8.26
C ARG A 50 3.62 -2.23 7.80
N GLU A 51 3.83 -3.55 7.86
CA GLU A 51 5.05 -4.17 7.31
C GLU A 51 5.11 -4.03 5.78
N PHE A 52 3.98 -4.16 5.08
CA PHE A 52 3.93 -3.91 3.64
C PHE A 52 4.30 -2.45 3.31
N ALA A 53 3.80 -1.47 4.07
CA ALA A 53 4.17 -0.07 3.87
C ALA A 53 5.67 0.19 4.05
N LYS A 54 6.34 -0.50 4.99
CA LYS A 54 7.80 -0.45 5.13
C LYS A 54 8.49 -1.04 3.90
N LYS A 55 8.03 -2.20 3.41
CA LYS A 55 8.58 -2.83 2.19
C LYS A 55 8.41 -1.96 0.96
N CYS A 56 7.30 -1.21 0.84
CA CYS A 56 7.13 -0.23 -0.22
C CYS A 56 8.21 0.85 -0.18
N LYS A 57 8.55 1.36 1.01
CA LYS A 57 9.62 2.35 1.19
C LYS A 57 11.01 1.77 0.91
N GLU A 58 11.27 0.53 1.33
CA GLU A 58 12.54 -0.16 1.08
C GLU A 58 12.73 -0.51 -0.40
N ALA A 59 11.64 -0.79 -1.13
CA ALA A 59 11.67 -1.13 -2.54
C ALA A 59 11.69 0.11 -3.46
N SER A 60 11.43 1.31 -2.93
CA SER A 60 11.54 2.56 -3.67
C SER A 60 12.96 3.11 -3.59
N ASP A 61 13.53 3.53 -4.72
CA ASP A 61 14.86 4.15 -4.77
C ASP A 61 14.90 5.52 -4.07
N ASP A 62 13.74 6.14 -3.81
CA ASP A 62 13.60 7.41 -3.10
C ASP A 62 12.47 7.28 -2.07
N GLU A 63 12.78 7.40 -0.78
CA GLU A 63 11.81 7.29 0.31
C GLU A 63 10.67 8.31 0.24
N ASN A 64 10.86 9.43 -0.47
CA ASN A 64 9.84 10.49 -0.59
C ASN A 64 8.72 10.14 -1.58
N VAL A 65 8.88 9.08 -2.38
CA VAL A 65 7.84 8.68 -3.35
C VAL A 65 6.73 7.85 -2.70
N ILE A 66 6.93 7.32 -1.49
CA ILE A 66 5.94 6.54 -0.76
C ILE A 66 5.40 7.33 0.42
N VAL A 67 4.13 7.72 0.33
CA VAL A 67 3.43 8.45 1.39
C VAL A 67 2.37 7.55 2.02
N VAL A 68 2.40 7.44 3.34
CA VAL A 68 1.44 6.63 4.11
C VAL A 68 0.44 7.54 4.81
N TYR A 69 -0.84 7.32 4.55
CA TYR A 69 -1.95 8.10 5.08
C TYR A 69 -2.76 7.26 6.08
N PRO A 70 -2.85 7.66 7.35
CA PRO A 70 -3.85 7.10 8.25
C PRO A 70 -5.24 7.50 7.73
N MET A 71 -6.11 6.53 7.52
CA MET A 71 -7.42 6.71 6.91
C MET A 71 -8.51 6.21 7.84
N ASP A 72 -9.62 6.93 7.89
CA ASP A 72 -10.87 6.38 8.41
C ASP A 72 -11.52 5.49 7.35
N LYS A 73 -12.48 4.66 7.79
CA LYS A 73 -13.21 3.77 6.89
C LYS A 73 -13.80 4.57 5.72
N PRO A 74 -13.51 4.22 4.46
CA PRO A 74 -14.16 4.87 3.33
C PRO A 74 -15.66 4.61 3.44
N VAL A 75 -16.44 5.69 3.50
CA VAL A 75 -17.90 5.69 3.66
C VAL A 75 -18.56 5.19 2.39
#